data_AF-A0A560WEK6-F1
#
_entry.id   AF-A0A560WEK6-F1
#
_cell.length_a   1.000
_cell.length_b   1.000
_cell.length_c   1.000
_cell.angle_alpha   90.00
_cell.angle_beta   90.00
_cell.angle_gamma   90.00
#
_symmetry.space_group_name_H-M   'P 1'
#
loop_
_entity.id
_entity.type
_entity.pdbx_description
1 polymer ?
#
loop_
_entity_poly.entity_id
_entity_poly.type
_entity_poly.pdbx_seq_one_letter_code
_entity_poly.pdbx_strand_id
1 'polypeptide(L)'
;MADQDICIRLDGTATEGDISALRNWLEREKPLDDLLGDGRVRMRVRPATDVGAADRSGAPMGTSTEIVIAVTSAGATVVFQELLEQVKRGVLAWQANRRRVENGEPPQGRVEPVNRDDR
;
A
#
# COMPACT_ATOMS: atom_id res chain seq x y z
N MET A 1 13.50 -14.91 11.13
CA MET A 1 12.48 -13.86 11.31
C MET A 1 12.00 -13.52 9.93
N ALA A 2 10.69 -13.62 9.67
CA ALA A 2 10.14 -13.26 8.37
C ALA A 2 10.26 -11.74 8.20
N ASP A 3 10.93 -11.29 7.14
CA ASP A 3 10.86 -9.89 6.72
C ASP A 3 9.41 -9.63 6.27
N GLN A 4 8.65 -8.82 7.01
CA GLN A 4 7.27 -8.48 6.66
C GLN A 4 7.23 -7.13 5.95
N ASP A 5 6.64 -7.13 4.76
CA ASP A 5 6.35 -5.94 3.98
C ASP A 5 4.85 -5.62 4.07
N ILE A 6 4.47 -4.37 3.80
CA ILE A 6 3.06 -3.97 3.72
C ILE A 6 2.72 -3.75 2.25
N CYS A 7 1.72 -4.47 1.76
CA CYS A 7 1.19 -4.30 0.42
C CYS A 7 -0.15 -3.57 0.45
N ILE A 8 -0.29 -2.57 -0.40
CA ILE A 8 -1.52 -1.83 -0.61
C ILE A 8 -1.98 -2.11 -2.05
N ARG A 9 -3.13 -2.78 -2.17
CA ARG A 9 -3.76 -3.08 -3.45
C ARG A 9 -5.00 -2.21 -3.60
N LEU A 10 -5.06 -1.45 -4.68
CA LEU A 10 -6.31 -0.82 -5.10
C LEU A 10 -7.07 -1.80 -6.00
N ASP A 11 -8.41 -1.77 -5.95
CA ASP A 11 -9.23 -2.58 -6.83
C ASP A 11 -9.16 -2.13 -8.30
N GLY A 12 -9.75 -2.91 -9.20
CA GLY A 12 -9.68 -2.71 -10.65
C GLY A 12 -10.30 -1.41 -11.17
N THR A 13 -10.96 -0.62 -10.33
CA THR A 13 -11.41 0.75 -10.68
C THR A 13 -10.31 1.80 -10.55
N ALA A 14 -9.19 1.47 -9.93
CA ALA A 14 -8.07 2.39 -9.74
C ALA A 14 -7.24 2.58 -11.01
N THR A 15 -6.94 3.84 -11.30
CA THR A 15 -6.04 4.26 -12.37
C THR A 15 -4.60 4.43 -11.85
N GLU A 16 -3.63 4.48 -12.75
CA GLU A 16 -2.22 4.77 -12.42
C GLU A 16 -2.05 6.13 -11.71
N GLY A 17 -2.90 7.10 -12.04
CA GLY A 17 -2.95 8.39 -11.35
C GLY A 17 -3.35 8.24 -9.88
N ASP A 18 -4.25 7.31 -9.58
CA ASP A 18 -4.75 7.06 -8.22
C ASP A 18 -3.69 6.42 -7.35
N ILE A 19 -2.93 5.48 -7.93
CA ILE A 19 -1.76 4.87 -7.30
C ILE A 19 -0.71 5.93 -6.98
N SER A 20 -0.40 6.80 -7.93
CA SER A 20 0.56 7.88 -7.74
C SER A 20 0.09 8.91 -6.71
N ALA A 21 -1.20 9.24 -6.71
CA ALA A 21 -1.81 10.16 -5.74
C ALA A 21 -1.80 9.57 -4.32
N LEU A 22 -2.17 8.30 -4.17
CA LEU A 22 -2.12 7.60 -2.88
C LEU A 22 -0.69 7.47 -2.36
N ARG A 23 0.26 7.12 -3.23
CA ARG A 23 1.68 7.07 -2.87
C ARG A 23 2.15 8.42 -2.34
N ASN A 24 1.92 9.51 -3.10
CA ASN A 24 2.29 10.86 -2.69
C ASN A 24 1.60 11.30 -1.39
N TRP A 25 0.36 10.85 -1.16
CA TRP A 25 -0.35 11.10 0.09
C TRP A 25 0.36 10.43 1.27
N LEU A 26 0.66 9.13 1.15
CA LEU A 26 1.32 8.34 2.19
C LEU A 26 2.76 8.82 2.45
N GLU A 27 3.51 9.21 1.41
CA GLU A 27 4.85 9.79 1.54
C GLU A 27 4.83 11.13 2.29
N ARG A 28 3.71 11.86 2.29
CA ARG A 28 3.55 13.15 2.99
C ARG A 28 2.99 13.03 4.41
N GLU A 29 2.52 11.85 4.79
CA GLU A 29 2.06 11.65 6.16
C GLU A 29 3.26 11.65 7.09
N LYS A 30 3.31 12.63 8.01
CA LYS A 30 4.38 12.79 9.02
C LYS A 30 5.00 11.49 9.55
N PRO A 31 4.21 10.49 9.99
CA PRO A 31 4.79 9.30 10.55
C PRO A 31 5.41 8.34 9.52
N LEU A 32 4.94 8.33 8.27
CA LEU A 32 5.62 7.62 7.18
C LEU A 32 6.82 8.43 6.67
N ASP A 33 6.70 9.75 6.57
CA ASP A 33 7.76 10.67 6.17
C ASP A 33 8.99 10.52 7.08
N ASP A 34 8.79 10.46 8.40
CA ASP A 34 9.83 10.23 9.40
C ASP A 34 10.54 8.88 9.19
N LEU A 35 9.77 7.80 8.99
CA LEU A 35 10.32 6.46 8.75
C LEU A 35 11.05 6.33 7.40
N LEU A 36 10.58 7.03 6.37
CA LEU A 36 11.23 7.12 5.06
C LEU A 36 12.52 7.93 5.15
N GLY A 37 12.50 9.05 5.88
CA GLY A 37 13.66 9.91 6.14
C GLY A 37 14.76 9.22 6.93
N ASP A 38 14.40 8.44 7.95
CA ASP A 38 15.32 7.60 8.71
C ASP A 38 15.81 6.35 7.93
N GLY A 39 15.26 6.10 6.74
CA GLY A 39 15.61 4.93 5.93
C GLY A 39 15.21 3.60 6.55
N ARG A 40 14.22 3.61 7.47
CA ARG A 40 13.69 2.43 8.18
C ARG A 40 12.67 1.66 7.35
N VAL A 41 12.02 2.34 6.41
CA VAL A 41 11.11 1.77 5.42
C VAL A 41 11.43 2.31 4.02
N ARG A 42 11.01 1.58 3.00
CA ARG A 42 11.15 1.99 1.59
C ARG A 42 9.88 1.69 0.83
N MET A 43 9.24 2.74 0.32
CA MET A 43 8.05 2.62 -0.52
C MET A 43 8.43 2.38 -1.98
N ARG A 44 7.75 1.46 -2.66
CA ARG A 44 7.93 1.14 -4.08
C ARG A 44 6.58 0.82 -4.70
N VAL A 45 6.31 1.38 -5.88
CA VAL A 45 5.17 0.99 -6.72
C VAL A 45 5.61 -0.14 -7.62
N ARG A 46 4.83 -1.22 -7.71
CA ARG A 46 5.11 -2.37 -8.59
C ARG A 46 3.82 -2.84 -9.26
N PRO A 47 3.89 -3.42 -10.47
CA PRO A 47 2.77 -4.20 -10.97
C PRO A 47 2.51 -5.35 -9.99
N ALA A 48 1.24 -5.58 -9.64
CA ALA A 48 0.84 -6.74 -8.86
C ALA A 48 1.22 -7.97 -9.66
N THR A 49 2.27 -8.65 -9.20
CA THR A 49 2.64 -9.94 -9.75
C THR A 49 1.59 -10.94 -9.29
N ASP A 50 0.77 -11.38 -10.23
CA ASP A 50 -0.15 -12.51 -10.08
C ASP A 50 0.68 -13.80 -9.92
N VAL A 51 1.22 -14.00 -8.71
CA VAL A 51 1.87 -15.24 -8.30
C VAL A 51 1.39 -15.52 -6.88
N GLY A 52 0.22 -16.15 -6.78
CA GLY A 52 -0.33 -16.60 -5.51
C GLY A 52 -1.85 -16.49 -5.32
N ALA A 53 -2.61 -15.95 -6.29
CA ALA A 53 -4.06 -15.87 -6.22
C ALA A 53 -4.74 -16.72 -7.32
N ALA A 54 -4.43 -18.00 -7.34
CA ALA A 54 -5.47 -18.95 -7.76
C ALA A 54 -6.60 -18.82 -6.72
N ASP A 55 -7.80 -18.55 -7.21
CA ASP A 55 -9.06 -18.53 -6.45
C ASP A 55 -9.40 -17.22 -5.69
N ARG A 56 -9.87 -16.20 -6.42
CA ARG A 56 -11.28 -15.73 -6.34
C ARG A 56 -11.42 -14.37 -7.03
N SER A 57 -12.28 -14.35 -8.05
CA SER A 57 -12.71 -13.19 -8.86
C SER A 57 -11.88 -12.99 -10.13
N GLY A 58 -12.38 -13.56 -11.22
CA GLY A 58 -11.94 -13.22 -12.56
C GLY A 58 -12.23 -11.76 -12.88
N ALA A 59 -11.27 -10.87 -12.58
CA ALA A 59 -11.24 -9.53 -13.15
C ALA A 59 -10.41 -9.58 -14.44
N PRO A 60 -10.96 -9.10 -15.57
CA PRO A 60 -10.32 -9.16 -16.87
C PRO A 60 -9.15 -8.16 -16.93
N MET A 61 -8.05 -8.56 -17.58
CA MET A 61 -6.91 -7.74 -18.04
C MET A 61 -6.92 -6.27 -17.58
N GLY A 62 -6.40 -6.03 -16.38
CA GLY A 62 -5.97 -4.72 -15.92
C GLY A 62 -4.78 -4.96 -15.01
N THR A 63 -3.63 -4.40 -15.36
CA THR A 63 -2.39 -4.45 -14.58
C THR A 63 -2.66 -3.85 -13.20
N SER A 64 -3.19 -4.67 -12.29
CA SER A 64 -3.43 -4.26 -10.91
C SER A 64 -2.07 -3.81 -10.39
N THR A 65 -1.97 -2.57 -9.92
CA THR A 65 -0.70 -2.00 -9.46
C THR A 65 -0.77 -1.95 -7.94
N GLU A 66 0.33 -2.32 -7.28
CA GLU A 66 0.41 -2.37 -5.83
C GLU A 66 1.50 -1.42 -5.30
N ILE A 67 1.24 -0.83 -4.14
CA ILE A 67 2.23 -0.05 -3.41
C ILE A 67 2.79 -0.94 -2.31
N VAL A 68 4.09 -1.23 -2.36
CA VAL A 68 4.79 -2.05 -1.39
C VAL A 68 5.66 -1.15 -0.50
N ILE A 69 5.44 -1.24 0.81
CA ILE A 69 6.28 -0.61 1.82
C ILE A 69 7.17 -1.71 2.41
N ALA A 70 8.43 -1.70 1.99
CA ALA A 70 9.42 -2.66 2.44
C ALA A 70 10.09 -2.17 3.73
N VAL A 71 10.13 -3.01 4.75
CA VAL A 71 10.79 -2.69 6.02
C VAL A 71 12.28 -3.03 5.88
N THR A 72 13.17 -2.07 6.12
CA THR A 72 14.61 -2.21 5.80
C THR A 72 15.50 -2.41 7.03
N SER A 73 14.99 -2.19 8.23
CA SER A 73 15.78 -2.26 9.47
C SER A 73 15.26 -3.34 10.42
N ALA A 74 16.17 -4.14 10.99
CA ALA A 74 15.86 -5.22 11.93
C ALA A 74 15.20 -4.75 13.26
N GLY A 75 15.17 -3.43 13.53
CA GLY A 75 14.45 -2.83 14.67
C GLY A 75 13.01 -2.42 14.36
N ALA A 76 12.56 -2.50 13.10
CA ALA A 76 11.23 -2.07 12.71
C ALA A 76 10.15 -3.16 12.81
N THR A 77 10.53 -4.43 13.02
CA THR A 77 9.57 -5.53 13.26
C THR A 77 8.69 -5.29 14.50
N VAL A 78 9.22 -4.62 15.54
CA VAL A 78 8.48 -4.32 16.77
C VAL A 78 7.34 -3.32 16.53
N VAL A 79 7.48 -2.44 15.53
CA VAL A 79 6.48 -1.41 15.19
C VAL A 79 5.68 -1.73 13.93
N PHE A 80 5.79 -2.95 13.39
CA PHE A 80 5.12 -3.33 12.15
C PHE A 80 3.60 -3.22 12.23
N GLN A 81 3.00 -3.63 13.36
CA GLN A 81 1.55 -3.53 13.56
C GLN A 81 1.10 -2.07 13.61
N GLU A 82 1.84 -1.20 14.30
CA GLU A 82 1.55 0.24 14.35
C GLU A 82 1.67 0.87 12.97
N LEU A 83 2.70 0.51 12.20
CA LEU A 83 2.87 0.95 10.82
C LEU A 83 1.71 0.46 9.93
N LEU A 84 1.29 -0.80 10.07
CA LEU A 84 0.15 -1.36 9.33
C LEU A 84 -1.15 -0.62 9.63
N GLU A 85 -1.44 -0.37 10.90
CA GLU A 85 -2.60 0.42 11.31
C GLU A 85 -2.54 1.86 10.79
N GLN A 86 -1.36 2.45 10.79
CA GLN A 86 -1.14 3.79 10.28
C GLN A 86 -1.34 3.90 8.78
N VAL A 87 -0.79 2.96 8.01
CA VAL A 87 -1.00 2.86 6.56
C VAL A 87 -2.49 2.66 6.26
N LYS A 88 -3.19 1.81 7.02
CA LYS A 88 -4.66 1.64 6.89
C LYS A 88 -5.40 2.96 7.12
N ARG A 89 -5.06 3.70 8.17
CA ARG A 89 -5.66 5.02 8.46
C ARG A 89 -5.35 6.03 7.35
N GLY A 90 -4.12 6.02 6.83
CA GLY A 90 -3.69 6.87 5.73
C GLY A 90 -4.49 6.64 4.44
N VAL A 91 -4.64 5.37 4.06
CA VAL A 91 -5.46 4.95 2.91
C VAL A 91 -6.92 5.37 3.09
N LEU A 92 -7.50 5.16 4.27
CA LEU A 92 -8.88 5.58 4.57
C LEU A 92 -9.04 7.11 4.52
N ALA A 93 -8.07 7.87 5.04
CA ALA A 93 -8.07 9.32 5.00
C ALA A 93 -7.97 9.84 3.56
N TRP A 94 -7.11 9.22 2.74
CA TRP A 94 -7.02 9.52 1.31
C TRP A 94 -8.34 9.23 0.58
N GLN A 95 -8.97 8.07 0.79
CA GLN A 95 -10.26 7.73 0.19
C GLN A 95 -11.35 8.74 0.59
N ALA A 96 -11.42 9.10 1.87
CA ALA A 96 -12.37 10.08 2.36
C ALA A 96 -12.14 11.48 1.76
N ASN A 97 -10.87 11.89 1.61
CA ASN A 97 -10.53 13.15 0.96
C ASN A 97 -10.89 13.12 -0.53
N ARG A 98 -10.55 12.04 -1.23
CA ARG A 98 -10.87 11.86 -2.64
C ARG A 98 -12.37 11.93 -2.90
N ARG A 99 -13.17 11.23 -2.10
CA ARG A 99 -14.64 11.27 -2.18
C ARG A 99 -15.21 12.69 -2.02
N ARG A 100 -14.48 13.58 -1.34
CA ARG A 100 -14.87 14.99 -1.16
C ARG A 100 -14.40 15.89 -2.31
N VAL A 101 -13.29 15.55 -2.95
CA VAL A 101 -12.64 16.38 -3.99
C VAL A 101 -13.10 15.99 -5.40
N GLU A 102 -13.22 14.70 -5.68
CA GLU A 102 -13.69 14.15 -6.95
C GLU A 102 -15.11 13.62 -6.78
N ASN A 103 -16.01 13.98 -7.70
CA ASN A 103 -17.35 13.39 -7.78
C ASN A 103 -17.26 11.98 -8.37
N GLY A 104 -16.85 11.02 -7.54
CA GLY A 104 -16.72 9.61 -7.88
C GLY A 104 -16.51 8.74 -6.64
N GLU A 105 -16.85 7.46 -6.73
CA GLU A 105 -16.54 6.48 -5.69
C GLU A 105 -15.01 6.27 -5.68
N PRO A 106 -14.31 6.47 -4.55
CA PRO A 106 -12.87 6.21 -4.49
C PRO A 106 -12.61 4.71 -4.64
N PRO A 107 -11.51 4.30 -5.30
CA PRO A 107 -11.14 2.89 -5.31
C PRO A 107 -10.89 2.39 -3.89
N GLN A 108 -11.38 1.20 -3.61
CA GLN A 108 -11.14 0.44 -2.40
C GLN A 108 -9.67 0.02 -2.34
N GLY A 109 -8.97 0.59 -1.37
CA GLY A 109 -7.62 0.20 -1.00
C GLY A 109 -7.64 -0.88 0.08
N ARG A 110 -7.13 -2.06 -0.26
CA ARG A 110 -6.89 -3.16 0.67
C ARG A 110 -5.43 -3.13 1.11
N VAL A 111 -5.21 -3.12 2.42
CA VAL A 111 -3.86 -3.10 3.02
C VAL A 111 -3.61 -4.44 3.71
N GLU A 112 -2.63 -5.19 3.21
CA GLU A 112 -2.31 -6.53 3.68
C GLU A 112 -0.82 -6.66 4.02
N PRO A 113 -0.47 -7.29 5.15
CA PRO A 113 0.90 -7.69 5.40
C PRO A 113 1.28 -8.84 4.45
N VAL A 114 2.43 -8.72 3.79
CA VAL A 114 2.97 -9.75 2.89
C VAL A 114 4.34 -10.18 3.39
N ASN A 115 4.59 -11.48 3.37
CA ASN A 115 5.89 -12.02 3.75
C ASN A 115 6.87 -11.84 2.58
N ARG A 116 8.00 -11.20 2.84
CA ARG A 116 9.04 -10.93 1.83
C ARG A 116 9.69 -12.22 1.33
N ASP A 117 9.72 -13.26 2.17
CA ASP A 117 10.28 -14.59 1.84
C ASP A 117 9.33 -15.49 1.05
N ASP A 118 8.04 -15.15 0.95
CA ASP A 118 7.06 -15.86 0.10
C ASP A 118 7.07 -15.35 -1.37
N ARG A 119 8.04 -14.51 -1.74
CA ARG A 119 8.12 -13.84 -3.05
C ARG A 119 9.32 -14.27 -3.89
#